data_AF-A0A4R6QEF5-F1
#
_entry.id   AF-A0A4R6QEF5-F1
#
_cell.length_a   1.000
_cell.length_b   1.000
_cell.length_c   1.000
_cell.angle_alpha   90.00
_cell.angle_beta   90.00
_cell.angle_gamma   90.00
#
_symmetry.space_group_name_H-M   'P 1'
#
loop_
_entity.id
_entity.type
_entity.pdbx_description
1 polymer ?
#
loop_
_entity_poly.entity_id
_entity_poly.type
_entity_poly.pdbx_seq_one_letter_code
_entity_poly.pdbx_strand_id
1 'polypeptide(L)'
;MSNFKNLTEKYPILKVLGNRYLIVLVFFVVWMLFLDNTSYMEHRVLNKELEELEDNKKYYQDEIKKDDENIKLLKNPDQIEKYAREKYYMKRDSEDIYIIEFEEETLPDEKSKSL
;
A
#
# COMPACT_ATOMS: atom_id res chain seq x y z
N MET A 1 -43.97 48.31 12.19
CA MET A 1 -42.80 47.57 12.73
C MET A 1 -43.08 47.07 14.15
N SER A 2 -43.98 46.09 14.33
CA SER A 2 -44.31 45.56 15.68
C SER A 2 -44.35 44.02 15.76
N ASN A 3 -44.35 43.32 14.63
CA ASN A 3 -44.60 41.88 14.60
C ASN A 3 -43.42 41.02 15.05
N PHE A 4 -42.20 41.56 15.09
CA PHE A 4 -40.98 40.82 15.48
C PHE A 4 -40.81 40.70 16.99
N LYS A 5 -41.33 41.65 17.79
CA LYS A 5 -41.19 41.63 19.26
C LYS A 5 -41.97 40.47 19.90
N ASN A 6 -43.18 40.21 19.37
CA ASN A 6 -44.06 39.15 19.89
C ASN A 6 -43.51 37.73 19.60
N LEU A 7 -42.70 37.58 18.54
CA LEU A 7 -42.14 36.29 18.17
C LEU A 7 -40.93 35.92 19.04
N THR A 8 -40.13 36.91 19.44
CA THR A 8 -38.95 36.72 20.30
C THR A 8 -39.28 36.41 21.76
N GLU A 9 -40.48 36.78 22.25
CA GLU A 9 -40.94 36.42 23.61
C GLU A 9 -41.48 34.99 23.70
N LYS A 10 -42.10 34.49 22.63
CA LYS A 10 -42.73 33.17 22.59
C LYS A 10 -41.70 32.02 22.54
N TYR A 11 -40.51 32.26 21.99
CA TYR A 11 -39.46 31.26 21.88
C TYR A 11 -38.12 31.81 22.42
N PRO A 12 -37.65 31.36 23.60
CA PRO A 12 -36.42 31.87 24.22
C PRO A 12 -35.17 31.65 23.37
N ILE A 13 -35.20 30.63 22.48
CA ILE A 13 -34.16 30.36 21.48
C ILE A 13 -33.96 31.50 20.48
N LEU A 14 -35.00 32.28 20.15
CA LEU A 14 -34.90 33.41 19.22
C LEU A 14 -34.19 34.61 19.86
N LYS A 15 -34.25 34.74 21.19
CA LYS A 15 -33.49 35.76 21.93
C LYS A 15 -31.99 35.44 21.97
N VAL A 16 -31.65 34.16 22.02
CA VAL A 16 -30.26 33.65 21.95
C VAL A 16 -29.71 33.80 20.51
N LEU A 17 -30.52 33.47 19.49
CA LEU A 17 -30.17 33.67 18.07
C LEU A 17 -30.08 35.14 17.66
N GLY A 18 -30.73 36.08 18.36
CA GLY A 18 -30.65 37.51 18.07
C GLY A 18 -29.32 38.17 18.48
N ASN A 19 -28.46 37.46 19.20
CA ASN A 19 -27.14 37.98 19.58
C ASN A 19 -26.16 37.87 18.39
N ARG A 20 -25.73 39.02 17.86
CA ARG A 20 -24.77 39.10 16.74
C ARG A 20 -23.50 38.28 16.96
N TYR A 21 -23.02 38.19 18.20
CA TYR A 21 -21.81 37.44 18.54
C TYR A 21 -22.03 35.93 18.44
N LEU A 22 -23.23 35.46 18.78
CA LEU A 22 -23.58 34.05 18.70
C LEU A 22 -23.80 33.63 17.24
N ILE A 23 -24.40 34.47 16.41
CA ILE A 23 -24.52 34.22 14.96
C ILE A 23 -23.13 34.11 14.32
N VAL A 24 -22.23 35.05 14.62
CA VAL A 24 -20.86 35.02 14.08
C VAL A 24 -20.10 33.80 14.59
N LEU A 25 -20.26 33.42 15.86
CA LEU A 25 -19.62 32.23 16.43
C LEU A 25 -20.16 30.96 15.79
N VAL A 26 -21.47 30.81 15.62
CA VAL A 26 -22.08 29.65 14.96
C VAL A 26 -21.65 29.58 13.51
N PHE A 27 -21.65 30.70 12.78
CA PHE A 27 -21.14 30.75 11.42
C PHE A 27 -19.67 30.35 11.35
N PHE A 28 -18.83 30.82 12.27
CA PHE A 28 -17.42 30.46 12.37
C PHE A 28 -17.24 28.97 12.66
N VAL A 29 -17.99 28.40 13.60
CA VAL A 29 -17.93 26.96 13.91
C VAL A 29 -18.38 26.13 12.73
N VAL A 30 -19.47 26.49 12.06
CA VAL A 30 -19.94 25.82 10.84
C VAL A 30 -18.89 25.95 9.72
N TRP A 31 -18.25 27.11 9.57
CA TRP A 31 -17.17 27.29 8.61
C TRP A 31 -15.98 26.39 8.91
N MET A 32 -15.54 26.33 10.16
CA MET A 32 -14.44 25.46 10.62
C MET A 32 -14.79 23.97 10.50
N LEU A 33 -16.05 23.57 10.55
CA LEU A 33 -16.46 22.16 10.43
C LEU A 33 -16.71 21.71 8.99
N PHE A 34 -17.29 22.58 8.15
CA PHE A 34 -17.71 22.22 6.79
C PHE A 34 -16.73 22.70 5.72
N LEU A 35 -16.06 23.84 5.93
CA LEU A 35 -15.10 24.40 4.97
C LEU A 35 -13.65 24.10 5.36
N ASP A 36 -13.33 24.07 6.66
CA ASP A 36 -11.99 23.79 7.13
C ASP A 36 -11.77 22.27 7.28
N ASN A 37 -11.46 21.65 6.14
CA ASN A 37 -10.68 20.42 5.91
C ASN A 37 -10.70 19.24 6.91
N THR A 38 -11.72 19.10 7.76
CA THR A 38 -11.87 17.92 8.63
C THR A 38 -12.67 16.85 7.89
N SER A 39 -12.24 16.55 6.66
CA SER A 39 -12.91 15.57 5.84
C SER A 39 -12.53 14.17 6.34
N TYR A 40 -13.51 13.45 6.89
CA TYR A 40 -13.38 12.01 7.17
C TYR A 40 -12.85 11.22 5.95
N MET A 41 -13.10 11.72 4.73
CA MET A 41 -12.58 11.13 3.50
C MET A 41 -11.07 11.26 3.37
N GLU A 42 -10.49 12.39 3.80
CA GLU A 42 -9.05 12.64 3.74
C GLU A 42 -8.30 11.71 4.69
N HIS A 43 -8.82 11.51 5.91
CA HIS A 43 -8.26 10.52 6.84
C HIS A 43 -8.32 9.09 6.30
N ARG A 44 -9.34 8.73 5.52
CA ARG A 44 -9.41 7.40 4.90
C ARG A 44 -8.33 7.21 3.82
N VAL A 45 -8.06 8.25 3.03
CA VAL A 45 -6.99 8.23 2.03
C VAL A 45 -5.64 8.11 2.73
N LEU A 46 -5.38 8.95 3.73
CA LEU A 46 -4.16 8.89 4.52
C LEU A 46 -3.94 7.54 5.21
N ASN A 47 -4.99 6.96 5.79
CA ASN A 47 -4.89 5.64 6.42
C ASN A 47 -4.58 4.55 5.41
N LYS A 48 -5.12 4.63 4.19
CA LYS A 48 -4.81 3.68 3.12
C LYS A 48 -3.36 3.82 2.66
N GLU A 49 -2.87 5.04 2.50
CA GLU A 49 -1.46 5.30 2.19
C GLU A 49 -0.54 4.78 3.31
N LEU A 50 -0.95 4.95 4.56
CA LEU A 50 -0.21 4.45 5.72
C LEU A 50 -0.13 2.91 5.71
N GLU A 51 -1.25 2.23 5.46
CA GLU A 51 -1.30 0.76 5.35
C GLU A 51 -0.40 0.27 4.22
N GLU A 52 -0.46 0.91 3.04
CA GLU A 52 0.39 0.57 1.90
C GLU A 52 1.88 0.78 2.21
N LEU A 53 2.24 1.86 2.90
CA LEU A 53 3.61 2.12 3.35
C LEU A 53 4.10 1.07 4.36
N GLU A 54 3.24 0.66 5.31
CA GLU A 54 3.58 -0.37 6.29
C GLU A 54 3.75 -1.75 5.65
N ASP A 55 2.87 -2.11 4.72
CA ASP A 55 2.98 -3.36 3.96
C ASP A 55 4.24 -3.41 3.10
N ASN A 56 4.55 -2.31 2.39
CA ASN A 56 5.78 -2.19 1.62
C ASN A 56 7.02 -2.32 2.52
N LYS A 57 7.02 -1.63 3.67
CA LYS A 57 8.10 -1.73 4.65
C LYS A 57 8.29 -3.17 5.12
N LYS A 58 7.21 -3.88 5.45
CA LYS A 58 7.25 -5.27 5.88
C LYS A 58 7.80 -6.18 4.78
N TYR A 59 7.30 -6.03 3.55
CA TYR A 59 7.78 -6.77 2.39
C TYR A 59 9.30 -6.63 2.20
N TYR A 60 9.82 -5.40 2.17
CA TYR A 60 11.25 -5.18 2.00
C TYR A 60 12.08 -5.68 3.18
N GLN A 61 11.58 -5.58 4.42
CA GLN A 61 12.26 -6.14 5.57
C GLN A 61 12.38 -7.66 5.51
N ASP A 62 11.36 -8.34 4.99
CA ASP A 62 11.37 -9.79 4.84
C ASP A 62 12.25 -10.23 3.66
N GLU A 63 12.26 -9.50 2.54
CA GLU A 63 13.22 -9.74 1.44
C GLU A 63 14.66 -9.53 1.89
N ILE A 64 14.97 -8.47 2.63
CA ILE A 64 16.32 -8.23 3.18
C ILE A 64 16.77 -9.41 4.05
N LYS A 65 15.89 -9.97 4.89
CA LYS A 65 16.24 -11.15 5.70
C LYS A 65 16.54 -12.37 4.85
N LYS A 66 15.74 -12.63 3.81
CA LYS A 66 15.98 -13.75 2.88
C LYS A 66 17.30 -13.56 2.14
N ASP A 67 17.57 -12.35 1.68
CA ASP A 67 18.82 -12.03 0.99
C ASP A 67 20.04 -12.18 1.91
N ASP A 68 19.93 -11.76 3.17
CA ASP A 68 20.98 -11.98 4.18
C ASP A 68 21.25 -13.48 4.40
N GLU A 69 20.22 -14.32 4.40
CA GLU A 69 20.36 -15.79 4.47
C GLU A 69 21.02 -16.34 3.20
N ASN A 70 20.60 -15.90 2.02
CA ASN A 70 21.19 -16.28 0.74
C ASN A 70 22.66 -15.87 0.65
N ILE A 71 23.02 -14.66 1.09
CA ILE A 71 24.40 -14.19 1.14
C ILE A 71 25.24 -15.07 2.06
N LYS A 72 24.72 -15.53 3.20
CA LYS A 72 25.44 -16.47 4.08
C LYS A 72 25.69 -17.80 3.38
N LEU A 73 24.73 -18.32 2.62
CA LEU A 73 24.92 -19.52 1.81
C LEU A 73 26.01 -19.29 0.75
N LEU A 74 25.99 -18.14 0.07
CA LEU A 74 26.99 -17.74 -0.93
C LEU A 74 28.36 -17.38 -0.33
N LYS A 75 28.54 -17.32 0.98
CA LYS A 75 29.88 -17.22 1.60
C LYS A 75 30.58 -18.57 1.68
N ASN A 76 29.85 -19.67 1.53
CA ASN A 76 30.42 -21.00 1.50
C ASN A 76 30.78 -21.38 0.05
N PRO A 77 32.07 -21.57 -0.29
CA PRO A 77 32.49 -21.91 -1.65
C PRO A 77 31.83 -23.18 -2.19
N ASP A 78 31.54 -24.16 -1.34
CA ASP A 78 30.87 -25.40 -1.74
C ASP A 78 29.41 -25.14 -2.18
N GLN A 79 28.72 -24.23 -1.49
CA GLN A 79 27.34 -23.85 -1.83
C GLN A 79 27.29 -22.99 -3.09
N ILE A 80 28.29 -22.13 -3.31
CA ILE A 80 28.43 -21.37 -4.56
C ILE A 80 28.65 -22.32 -5.73
N GLU A 81 29.57 -23.28 -5.60
CA GLU A 81 29.85 -24.26 -6.65
C GLU A 81 28.60 -25.10 -6.97
N LYS A 82 27.88 -25.55 -5.93
CA LYS A 82 26.61 -26.26 -6.10
C LYS A 82 25.58 -25.42 -6.86
N TYR A 83 25.37 -24.17 -6.47
CA TYR A 83 24.42 -23.27 -7.14
C TYR A 83 24.81 -22.99 -8.60
N ALA A 84 26.09 -22.74 -8.87
CA ALA A 84 26.60 -22.53 -10.22
C ALA A 84 26.42 -23.77 -11.12
N ARG A 85 26.60 -24.97 -10.56
CA ARG A 85 26.39 -26.24 -11.26
C ARG A 85 24.91 -26.53 -11.52
N GLU A 86 24.03 -26.30 -10.55
CA GLU A 86 22.60 -26.60 -10.68
C GLU A 86 21.85 -25.57 -11.53
N LYS A 87 22.15 -24.28 -11.37
CA LYS A 87 21.40 -23.20 -12.02
C LYS A 87 21.96 -22.80 -13.38
N TYR A 88 23.28 -22.85 -13.52
CA TYR A 88 23.99 -22.35 -14.70
C TYR A 88 24.79 -23.44 -15.42
N TYR A 89 24.75 -24.69 -14.95
CA TYR A 89 25.48 -25.82 -15.55
C TYR A 89 26.97 -25.53 -15.74
N MET A 90 27.59 -24.80 -14.81
CA MET A 90 29.03 -24.55 -14.84
C MET A 90 29.81 -25.86 -14.62
N LYS A 91 30.87 -26.08 -15.40
CA LYS A 91 31.78 -27.23 -15.28
C LYS A 91 33.24 -26.79 -15.23
N ARG A 92 34.10 -27.68 -14.74
CA ARG A 92 35.56 -27.55 -14.91
C ARG A 92 35.97 -28.09 -16.27
N ASP A 93 37.12 -27.65 -16.78
CA ASP A 93 37.63 -28.09 -18.09
C ASP A 93 37.87 -29.61 -18.17
N SER A 94 38.05 -30.26 -17.03
CA SER A 94 38.25 -31.71 -16.90
C SER A 94 36.95 -32.51 -16.71
N GLU A 95 35.78 -31.90 -16.90
CA GLU A 95 34.47 -32.52 -16.65
C GLU A 95 33.55 -32.40 -17.87
N ASP A 96 32.67 -33.40 -18.06
CA ASP A 96 31.63 -33.40 -19.08
C ASP A 96 30.24 -33.44 -18.43
N ILE A 97 29.34 -32.57 -18.89
CA ILE A 97 27.95 -32.48 -18.41
C ILE A 97 27.04 -33.19 -19.41
N TYR A 98 26.19 -34.08 -18.91
CA TYR A 98 25.13 -34.73 -19.67
C TYR A 98 23.78 -34.23 -19.15
N ILE A 99 22.95 -33.66 -20.02
CA ILE A 99 21.56 -33.29 -19.72
C ILE A 99 20.69 -34.41 -20.29
N ILE A 100 19.97 -35.13 -19.42
CA ILE A 100 19.08 -36.22 -19.83
C ILE A 100 17.66 -35.67 -19.77
N GLU A 101 17.09 -35.41 -20.94
CA GLU A 101 15.69 -35.04 -21.09
C GLU A 101 14.90 -36.30 -21.42
N PHE A 102 13.87 -36.60 -20.63
CA PHE A 102 12.92 -37.63 -20.96
C PHE A 102 11.82 -36.97 -21.79
N GLU A 103 11.71 -37.36 -23.06
CA GLU A 103 10.49 -37.10 -23.83
C GLU A 103 9.38 -37.91 -23.17
N GLU A 104 8.65 -37.31 -22.22
CA GLU A 104 7.30 -37.75 -21.97
C GLU A 104 6.53 -37.52 -23.28
N GLU A 105 5.94 -38.58 -23.84
CA GLU A 105 5.10 -38.54 -25.03
C GLU A 105 3.98 -37.50 -24.84
N THR A 106 4.29 -36.26 -25.16
CA THR A 106 3.40 -35.12 -25.07
C THR A 106 2.94 -34.81 -26.48
N LEU A 107 1.62 -34.78 -26.65
CA LEU A 107 0.94 -34.40 -27.89
C LEU A 107 1.55 -33.09 -28.42
N PRO A 108 1.69 -32.92 -29.74
CA PRO A 108 2.56 -31.91 -30.32
C PRO A 108 2.12 -30.48 -29.95
N ASP A 109 3.00 -29.73 -29.29
CA ASP A 109 2.84 -28.31 -29.03
C ASP A 109 3.09 -27.50 -30.32
N GLU A 110 2.09 -26.68 -30.69
CA GLU A 110 2.00 -25.87 -31.92
C GLU A 110 3.08 -24.77 -32.10
N LYS A 111 4.07 -24.64 -31.20
CA LYS A 111 5.02 -23.51 -31.22
C LYS A 111 6.23 -23.65 -32.16
N SER A 112 6.34 -24.72 -32.93
CA SER A 112 7.45 -24.86 -33.91
C SER A 112 7.18 -24.25 -35.30
N LYS A 113 6.04 -23.55 -35.50
CA LYS A 113 5.64 -23.07 -36.84
C LYS A 113 6.01 -21.61 -37.18
N SER A 114 6.94 -20.99 -36.46
CA SER A 114 7.44 -19.65 -36.83
C SER A 114 8.94 -19.51 -36.61
N LEU A 115 9.72 -20.04 -37.54
CA LEU A 115 11.01 -19.48 -37.96
C LEU A 115 11.12 -19.63 -39.48
#